data_AF-A0A2N2LNQ9-F1
#
_entry.id   AF-A0A2N2LNQ9-F1
#
_cell.length_a   1.000
_cell.length_b   1.000
_cell.length_c   1.000
_cell.angle_alpha   90.00
_cell.angle_beta   90.00
_cell.angle_gamma   90.00
#
_symmetry.space_group_name_H-M   'P 1'
#
loop_
_entity.id
_entity.type
_entity.pdbx_description
1 polymer ?
#
loop_
_entity_poly.entity_id
_entity_poly.type
_entity_poly.pdbx_seq_one_letter_code
_entity_poly.pdbx_strand_id
1 'polypeptide(L)'
;MLNKIKDYFDLQLPPDAQGKDKLFFSLNVLIPVLMGIYVFVNPLPLDSINELCFYLSCAALITLLIFRKTDFTLRSPLTMGLLMFFAWAVLGLFITLDFSNTLHDLRGYLLEYLIIFYLLINFYNSRNRLEFLSDLIIVSAMVFSIGGIIVFYLIEGNPLSARFGDTFTKMFTGFMCFTTLFAGTLSLRGVYKQGPMIRQTVYFFCFLVLTMVTMLNKSRGATISLCIALLIMCLHRKKNIILIAVAGAMIAFTPGFIDRINTMGFTQDIRSKMFRLSAEVIKDHPIAGVGYGGEIYRNSNLVDLEKYDAGLPEKYQQKKDIVKSTHNTFLDVAIRTAQRGVLPLMVNMPVCLPCVHNDYKLFCRRTIRGAGHHSLYYSGNDRYSVESVAKRPGRPRDRKNLILLKLSEISLQNHETIADRIMPDKPAPVRQ
;
A
#
# COMPACT_ATOMS: atom_id res chain seq x y z
N MET A 1 18.93 10.12 -14.45
CA MET A 1 18.41 8.75 -14.17
C MET A 1 19.38 7.70 -14.70
N LEU A 2 19.72 7.76 -15.99
CA LEU A 2 20.73 6.91 -16.63
C LEU A 2 22.07 6.88 -15.88
N ASN A 3 22.59 8.03 -15.43
CA ASN A 3 23.84 8.05 -14.65
C ASN A 3 23.72 7.29 -13.32
N LYS A 4 22.59 7.38 -12.61
CA LYS A 4 22.38 6.61 -11.37
C LYS A 4 22.26 5.12 -11.62
N ILE A 5 21.71 4.74 -12.77
CA ILE A 5 21.66 3.35 -13.21
C ILE A 5 23.09 2.89 -13.48
N LYS A 6 23.84 3.65 -14.30
CA LYS A 6 25.25 3.36 -14.60
C LYS A 6 26.10 3.25 -13.33
N ASP A 7 26.03 4.23 -12.42
CA ASP A 7 26.77 4.21 -11.16
C ASP A 7 26.40 2.99 -10.31
N TYR A 8 25.13 2.56 -10.33
CA TYR A 8 24.67 1.36 -9.65
C TYR A 8 25.26 0.08 -10.26
N PHE A 9 25.35 0.03 -11.59
CA PHE A 9 25.99 -1.07 -12.32
C PHE A 9 27.51 -1.12 -12.04
N ASP A 10 28.18 0.03 -12.14
CA ASP A 10 29.62 0.16 -11.96
C ASP A 10 30.05 -0.12 -10.51
N LEU A 11 29.20 0.17 -9.52
CA LEU A 11 29.47 -0.11 -8.10
C LEU A 11 29.30 -1.59 -7.72
N GLN A 12 28.55 -2.38 -8.47
CA GLN A 12 28.22 -3.76 -8.09
C GLN A 12 28.86 -4.85 -8.95
N LEU A 13 29.42 -4.50 -10.11
CA LEU A 13 30.23 -5.41 -10.91
C LEU A 13 31.71 -5.29 -10.51
N PRO A 14 32.33 -6.35 -9.94
CA PRO A 14 33.77 -6.41 -9.80
C PRO A 14 34.43 -6.22 -11.18
N PRO A 15 35.48 -5.40 -11.30
CA PRO A 15 36.15 -5.16 -12.59
C PRO A 15 36.76 -6.43 -13.20
N ASP A 16 36.96 -7.47 -12.38
CA ASP A 16 37.49 -8.79 -12.70
C ASP A 16 36.42 -9.90 -12.86
N ALA A 17 35.13 -9.55 -12.80
CA ALA A 17 34.04 -10.53 -12.90
C ALA A 17 34.10 -11.33 -14.23
N GLN A 18 34.22 -12.65 -14.14
CA GLN A 18 34.22 -13.55 -15.29
C GLN A 18 32.79 -13.77 -15.83
N GLY A 19 32.66 -14.33 -17.03
CA GLY A 19 31.39 -14.38 -17.79
C GLY A 19 30.17 -14.94 -17.04
N LYS A 20 30.35 -15.90 -16.13
CA LYS A 20 29.26 -16.45 -15.31
C LYS A 20 28.75 -15.45 -14.26
N ASP A 21 29.65 -14.71 -13.62
CA ASP A 21 29.28 -13.72 -12.62
C ASP A 21 28.57 -12.52 -13.26
N LYS A 22 28.97 -12.15 -14.48
CA LYS A 22 28.25 -11.15 -15.30
C LYS A 22 26.81 -11.59 -15.57
N LEU A 23 26.59 -12.85 -15.95
CA LEU A 23 25.25 -13.38 -16.21
C LEU A 23 24.35 -13.35 -14.96
N PHE A 24 24.85 -13.82 -13.82
CA PHE A 24 24.06 -13.80 -12.57
C PHE A 24 23.77 -12.39 -12.07
N PHE A 25 24.74 -11.49 -12.27
CA PHE A 25 24.53 -10.07 -11.99
C PHE A 25 23.44 -9.48 -12.89
N SER A 26 23.51 -9.75 -14.21
CA SER A 26 22.48 -9.32 -15.17
C SER A 26 21.09 -9.84 -14.80
N LEU A 27 20.96 -11.11 -14.39
CA LEU A 27 19.68 -11.68 -13.95
C LEU A 27 19.14 -10.98 -12.69
N ASN A 28 20.00 -10.70 -11.70
CA ASN A 28 19.61 -9.98 -10.49
C ASN A 28 19.11 -8.55 -10.78
N VAL A 29 19.65 -7.89 -11.81
CA VAL A 29 19.15 -6.57 -12.24
C VAL A 29 17.93 -6.67 -13.15
N LEU A 30 17.83 -7.74 -13.95
CA LEU A 30 16.70 -7.97 -14.85
C LEU A 30 15.38 -8.09 -14.08
N ILE A 31 15.37 -8.79 -12.94
CA ILE A 31 14.14 -8.99 -12.15
C ILE A 31 13.47 -7.66 -11.73
N PRO A 32 14.14 -6.72 -11.04
CA PRO A 32 13.52 -5.44 -10.69
C PRO A 32 13.18 -4.60 -11.93
N VAL A 33 13.89 -4.73 -13.05
CA VAL A 33 13.51 -4.05 -14.30
C VAL A 33 12.19 -4.59 -14.83
N LEU A 34 12.07 -5.92 -14.97
CA LEU A 34 10.85 -6.59 -15.42
C LEU A 34 9.68 -6.33 -14.46
N MET A 35 9.91 -6.40 -13.15
CA MET A 35 8.87 -6.07 -12.17
C MET A 35 8.49 -4.59 -12.19
N GLY A 36 9.45 -3.70 -12.48
CA GLY A 36 9.15 -2.30 -12.73
C GLY A 36 8.23 -2.12 -13.94
N ILE A 37 8.52 -2.80 -15.05
CA ILE A 37 7.66 -2.78 -16.25
C ILE A 37 6.28 -3.34 -15.92
N TYR A 38 6.20 -4.47 -15.22
CA TYR A 38 4.94 -5.07 -14.76
C TYR A 38 4.09 -4.05 -13.97
N VAL A 39 4.67 -3.41 -12.95
CA VAL A 39 3.95 -2.41 -12.13
C VAL A 39 3.55 -1.19 -12.96
N PHE A 40 4.38 -0.79 -13.92
CA PHE A 40 4.11 0.35 -14.80
C PHE A 40 2.96 0.09 -15.76
N VAL A 41 2.86 -1.15 -16.25
CA VAL A 41 1.87 -1.57 -17.22
C VAL A 41 0.57 -2.02 -16.57
N ASN A 42 0.58 -2.36 -15.27
CA ASN A 42 -0.60 -2.85 -14.53
C ASN A 42 -1.91 -2.04 -14.68
N PRO A 43 -1.93 -0.69 -14.67
CA PRO A 43 -3.18 0.04 -14.93
C PRO A 43 -3.56 0.12 -16.41
N LEU A 44 -2.67 -0.26 -17.33
CA LEU A 44 -2.90 -0.28 -18.77
C LEU A 44 -3.46 -1.65 -19.19
N PRO A 45 -4.32 -1.70 -20.22
CA PRO A 45 -4.91 -2.96 -20.72
C PRO A 45 -3.92 -3.72 -21.62
N LEU A 46 -2.76 -4.10 -21.07
CA LEU A 46 -1.65 -4.74 -21.78
C LEU A 46 -1.25 -6.05 -21.10
N ASP A 47 -2.21 -6.95 -20.96
CA ASP A 47 -2.09 -8.19 -20.18
C ASP A 47 -0.92 -9.08 -20.66
N SER A 48 -0.70 -9.18 -21.97
CA SER A 48 0.41 -9.99 -22.52
C SER A 48 1.79 -9.50 -22.08
N ILE A 49 1.97 -8.19 -21.86
CA ILE A 49 3.24 -7.65 -21.36
C ILE A 49 3.41 -7.96 -19.88
N ASN A 50 2.33 -7.87 -19.10
CA ASN A 50 2.34 -8.23 -17.67
C ASN A 50 2.70 -9.71 -17.50
N GLU A 51 2.03 -10.61 -18.23
CA GLU A 51 2.33 -12.05 -18.22
C GLU A 51 3.79 -12.33 -18.61
N LEU A 52 4.27 -11.73 -19.72
CA LEU A 52 5.66 -11.90 -20.16
C LEU A 52 6.66 -11.45 -19.07
N CYS A 53 6.45 -10.27 -18.49
CA CYS A 53 7.32 -9.74 -17.44
C CYS A 53 7.30 -10.63 -16.19
N PHE A 54 6.12 -11.14 -15.81
CA PHE A 54 5.94 -12.04 -14.69
C PHE A 54 6.70 -13.36 -14.90
N TYR A 55 6.47 -14.04 -16.03
CA TYR A 55 7.10 -15.33 -16.32
C TYR A 55 8.62 -15.20 -16.49
N LEU A 56 9.11 -14.14 -17.15
CA LEU A 56 10.56 -13.89 -17.26
C LEU A 56 11.20 -13.60 -15.89
N SER A 57 10.51 -12.86 -15.02
CA SER A 57 10.99 -12.60 -13.65
C SER A 57 11.06 -13.89 -12.83
N CYS A 58 10.05 -14.77 -12.97
CA CYS A 58 10.04 -16.08 -12.32
C CYS A 58 11.16 -16.98 -12.85
N ALA A 59 11.36 -17.05 -14.16
CA ALA A 59 12.43 -17.84 -14.77
C ALA A 59 13.82 -17.36 -14.32
N ALA A 60 14.03 -16.04 -14.28
CA ALA A 60 15.27 -15.45 -13.76
C ALA A 60 15.48 -15.77 -12.28
N LEU A 61 14.42 -15.66 -11.44
CA LEU A 61 14.49 -16.02 -10.02
C LEU A 61 14.81 -17.50 -9.82
N ILE A 62 14.11 -18.40 -10.51
CA ILE A 62 14.34 -19.86 -10.43
C ILE A 62 15.79 -20.18 -10.80
N THR A 63 16.31 -19.55 -11.87
CA THR A 63 17.71 -19.69 -12.27
C THR A 63 18.65 -19.26 -11.14
N LEU A 64 18.44 -18.07 -10.56
CA LEU A 64 19.25 -17.57 -9.44
C LEU A 64 19.17 -18.48 -8.20
N LEU A 65 18.01 -19.06 -7.91
CA LEU A 65 17.80 -19.99 -6.80
C LEU A 65 18.53 -21.32 -7.01
N ILE A 66 18.43 -21.91 -8.21
CA ILE A 66 19.12 -23.17 -8.56
C ILE A 66 20.63 -23.01 -8.39
N PHE A 67 21.19 -21.87 -8.80
CA PHE A 67 22.63 -21.59 -8.67
C PHE A 67 23.03 -20.98 -7.32
N ARG A 68 22.06 -20.75 -6.41
CA ARG A 68 22.27 -20.10 -5.10
C ARG A 68 22.99 -18.74 -5.20
N LYS A 69 22.60 -17.93 -6.20
CA LYS A 69 23.17 -16.60 -6.51
C LYS A 69 22.25 -15.44 -6.08
N THR A 70 21.30 -15.70 -5.19
CA THR A 70 20.39 -14.68 -4.64
C THR A 70 19.98 -15.03 -3.21
N ASP A 71 19.83 -14.02 -2.35
CA ASP A 71 19.38 -14.15 -0.96
C ASP A 71 17.86 -13.98 -0.84
N PHE A 72 17.11 -14.65 -1.70
CA PHE A 72 15.65 -14.54 -1.71
C PHE A 72 15.05 -15.12 -0.43
N THR A 73 14.22 -14.34 0.25
CA THR A 73 13.59 -14.72 1.51
C THR A 73 12.08 -14.56 1.43
N LEU A 74 11.36 -15.55 1.98
CA LEU A 74 9.91 -15.46 2.18
C LEU A 74 9.57 -14.80 3.53
N ARG A 75 10.56 -14.26 4.27
CA ARG A 75 10.31 -13.62 5.57
C ARG A 75 9.82 -12.17 5.38
N SER A 76 8.57 -11.93 5.71
CA SER A 76 7.93 -10.62 5.75
C SER A 76 6.97 -10.58 6.95
N PRO A 77 6.70 -9.41 7.55
CA PRO A 77 5.66 -9.28 8.59
C PRO A 77 4.28 -9.80 8.14
N LEU A 78 4.03 -9.85 6.82
CA LEU A 78 2.78 -10.34 6.24
C LEU A 78 2.80 -11.82 5.85
N THR A 79 3.96 -12.49 5.90
CA THR A 79 4.13 -13.87 5.42
C THR A 79 3.19 -14.84 6.12
N MET A 80 3.10 -14.75 7.45
CA MET A 80 2.28 -15.69 8.22
C MET A 80 0.80 -15.54 7.84
N GLY A 81 0.31 -14.31 7.72
CA GLY A 81 -1.06 -14.03 7.29
C GLY A 81 -1.38 -14.52 5.90
N LEU A 82 -0.51 -14.20 4.95
CA LEU A 82 -0.67 -14.62 3.56
C LEU A 82 -0.60 -16.13 3.42
N LEU A 83 0.29 -16.80 4.15
CA LEU A 83 0.41 -18.26 4.14
C LEU A 83 -0.81 -18.93 4.79
N MET A 84 -1.31 -18.41 5.91
CA MET A 84 -2.54 -18.91 6.53
C MET A 84 -3.75 -18.75 5.60
N PHE A 85 -3.86 -17.59 4.94
CA PHE A 85 -4.93 -17.35 3.97
C PHE A 85 -4.81 -18.27 2.75
N PHE A 86 -3.60 -18.46 2.22
CA PHE A 86 -3.34 -19.39 1.11
C PHE A 86 -3.65 -20.84 1.50
N ALA A 87 -3.18 -21.29 2.66
CA ALA A 87 -3.46 -22.63 3.16
C ALA A 87 -4.97 -22.84 3.35
N TRP A 88 -5.68 -21.83 3.86
CA TRP A 88 -7.14 -21.88 3.99
C TRP A 88 -7.83 -22.00 2.63
N ALA A 89 -7.41 -21.22 1.63
CA ALA A 89 -7.94 -21.31 0.28
C ALA A 89 -7.67 -22.67 -0.38
N VAL A 90 -6.49 -23.26 -0.15
CA VAL A 90 -6.15 -24.63 -0.60
C VAL A 90 -7.02 -25.67 0.08
N LEU A 91 -7.21 -25.59 1.40
CA LEU A 91 -8.12 -26.49 2.12
C LEU A 91 -9.57 -26.34 1.63
N GLY A 92 -9.96 -25.13 1.22
CA GLY A 92 -11.25 -24.85 0.59
C GLY A 92 -11.48 -25.60 -0.72
N LEU A 93 -10.43 -26.09 -1.41
CA LEU A 93 -10.59 -26.91 -2.62
C LEU A 93 -11.35 -28.22 -2.37
N PHE A 94 -11.32 -28.76 -1.15
CA PHE A 94 -12.02 -30.00 -0.83
C PHE A 94 -13.52 -29.79 -0.54
N ILE A 95 -13.95 -28.54 -0.35
CA ILE A 95 -15.31 -28.18 0.11
C ILE A 95 -16.02 -27.25 -0.89
N THR A 96 -15.29 -26.71 -1.86
CA THR A 96 -15.81 -25.78 -2.86
C THR A 96 -16.93 -26.37 -3.72
N LEU A 97 -17.88 -25.51 -4.13
CA LEU A 97 -18.95 -25.87 -5.05
C LEU A 97 -18.47 -26.07 -6.49
N ASP A 98 -17.32 -25.47 -6.86
CA ASP A 98 -16.71 -25.62 -8.18
C ASP A 98 -15.18 -25.75 -8.05
N PHE A 99 -14.71 -26.99 -8.13
CA PHE A 99 -13.28 -27.30 -8.03
C PHE A 99 -12.46 -26.65 -9.15
N SER A 100 -12.97 -26.68 -10.38
CA SER A 100 -12.24 -26.17 -11.55
C SER A 100 -12.05 -24.66 -11.46
N ASN A 101 -13.13 -23.92 -11.17
CA ASN A 101 -13.07 -22.47 -11.02
C ASN A 101 -12.20 -22.06 -9.82
N THR A 102 -12.30 -22.78 -8.71
CA THR A 102 -11.48 -22.52 -7.51
C THR A 102 -10.00 -22.75 -7.78
N LEU A 103 -9.63 -23.86 -8.43
CA LEU A 103 -8.25 -24.17 -8.76
C LEU A 103 -7.67 -23.16 -9.75
N HIS A 104 -8.46 -22.78 -10.75
CA HIS A 104 -8.10 -21.75 -11.71
C HIS A 104 -7.76 -20.43 -11.00
N ASP A 105 -8.62 -19.96 -10.11
CA ASP A 105 -8.43 -18.66 -9.44
C ASP A 105 -7.35 -18.69 -8.37
N LEU A 106 -7.20 -19.83 -7.67
CA LEU A 106 -6.11 -20.02 -6.72
C LEU A 106 -4.75 -19.91 -7.43
N ARG A 107 -4.63 -20.53 -8.60
CA ARG A 107 -3.39 -20.51 -9.41
C ARG A 107 -3.18 -19.15 -10.07
N GLY A 108 -4.19 -18.66 -10.80
CA GLY A 108 -4.07 -17.49 -11.69
C GLY A 108 -4.15 -16.15 -10.97
N TYR A 109 -4.72 -16.09 -9.77
CA TYR A 109 -4.80 -14.85 -9.02
C TYR A 109 -4.04 -14.92 -7.70
N LEU A 110 -4.41 -15.84 -6.80
CA LEU A 110 -3.81 -15.82 -5.45
C LEU A 110 -2.30 -16.10 -5.47
N LEU A 111 -1.90 -17.21 -6.10
CA LEU A 111 -0.49 -17.62 -6.14
C LEU A 111 0.36 -16.61 -6.92
N GLU A 112 -0.13 -16.13 -8.06
CA GLU A 112 0.53 -15.12 -8.87
C GLU A 112 0.79 -13.82 -8.07
N TYR A 113 -0.23 -13.28 -7.39
CA TYR A 113 -0.06 -12.08 -6.57
C TYR A 113 0.86 -12.30 -5.37
N LEU A 114 0.89 -13.49 -4.77
CA LEU A 114 1.86 -13.82 -3.71
C LEU A 114 3.29 -13.82 -4.25
N ILE A 115 3.53 -14.39 -5.42
CA ILE A 115 4.85 -14.40 -6.06
C ILE A 115 5.29 -12.96 -6.38
N ILE A 116 4.40 -12.15 -6.98
CA ILE A 116 4.67 -10.74 -7.27
C ILE A 116 5.00 -9.97 -5.98
N PHE A 117 4.24 -10.20 -4.90
CA PHE A 117 4.50 -9.57 -3.60
C PHE A 117 5.91 -9.89 -3.08
N TYR A 118 6.33 -11.15 -3.10
CA TYR A 118 7.67 -11.53 -2.64
C TYR A 118 8.78 -11.05 -3.58
N LEU A 119 8.55 -11.03 -4.90
CA LEU A 119 9.48 -10.43 -5.85
C LEU A 119 9.69 -8.95 -5.55
N LEU A 120 8.61 -8.19 -5.31
CA LEU A 120 8.69 -6.78 -4.98
C LEU A 120 9.43 -6.55 -3.66
N ILE A 121 9.10 -7.28 -2.59
CA ILE A 121 9.76 -7.07 -1.28
C ILE A 121 11.26 -7.42 -1.33
N ASN A 122 11.63 -8.51 -2.01
CA ASN A 122 13.03 -8.93 -2.06
C ASN A 122 13.88 -8.01 -2.95
N PHE A 123 13.38 -7.64 -4.13
CA PHE A 123 14.17 -6.86 -5.09
C PHE A 123 14.03 -5.35 -4.90
N TYR A 124 12.97 -4.86 -4.26
CA TYR A 124 12.81 -3.46 -3.84
C TYR A 124 13.01 -3.29 -2.33
N ASN A 125 13.99 -3.98 -1.76
CA ASN A 125 14.27 -3.97 -0.32
C ASN A 125 14.96 -2.70 0.22
N SER A 126 15.37 -1.77 -0.63
CA SER A 126 16.07 -0.54 -0.22
C SER A 126 15.19 0.70 -0.36
N ARG A 127 15.43 1.70 0.48
CA ARG A 127 14.70 2.97 0.44
C ARG A 127 14.71 3.61 -0.94
N ASN A 128 15.86 3.65 -1.62
CA ASN A 128 15.99 4.24 -2.94
C ASN A 128 15.18 3.48 -3.99
N ARG A 129 15.16 2.14 -3.91
CA ARG A 129 14.36 1.30 -4.80
C ARG A 129 12.86 1.49 -4.54
N LEU A 130 12.43 1.53 -3.27
CA LEU A 130 11.03 1.82 -2.94
C LEU A 130 10.58 3.23 -3.38
N GLU A 131 11.47 4.22 -3.28
CA GLU A 131 11.20 5.55 -3.82
C GLU A 131 11.06 5.53 -5.34
N PHE A 132 11.93 4.78 -6.03
CA PHE A 132 11.80 4.57 -7.47
C PHE A 132 10.50 3.84 -7.85
N LEU A 133 10.11 2.79 -7.09
CA LEU A 133 8.84 2.09 -7.29
C LEU A 133 7.64 3.02 -7.09
N SER A 134 7.69 3.88 -6.08
CA SER A 134 6.68 4.91 -5.85
C SER A 134 6.57 5.87 -7.05
N ASP A 135 7.70 6.36 -7.57
CA ASP A 135 7.73 7.23 -8.75
C ASP A 135 7.14 6.53 -9.97
N LEU A 136 7.48 5.25 -10.16
CA LEU A 136 6.98 4.44 -11.25
C LEU A 136 5.45 4.26 -11.19
N ILE A 137 4.89 4.00 -10.00
CA ILE A 137 3.44 3.92 -9.79
C ILE A 137 2.76 5.25 -10.08
N ILE A 138 3.35 6.38 -9.67
CA ILE A 138 2.82 7.72 -9.94
C ILE A 138 2.79 7.97 -11.46
N VAL A 139 3.91 7.74 -12.16
CA VAL A 139 4.00 7.97 -13.61
C VAL A 139 3.03 7.05 -14.36
N SER A 140 2.96 5.77 -13.99
CA SER A 140 2.03 4.80 -14.55
C SER A 140 0.57 5.24 -14.41
N ALA A 141 0.16 5.61 -13.20
CA ALA A 141 -1.18 6.12 -12.93
C ALA A 141 -1.47 7.42 -13.69
N MET A 142 -0.48 8.31 -13.84
CA MET A 142 -0.61 9.54 -14.62
C MET A 142 -0.80 9.28 -16.12
N VAL A 143 -0.03 8.37 -16.71
CA VAL A 143 -0.15 7.98 -18.11
C VAL A 143 -1.54 7.39 -18.36
N PHE A 144 -1.97 6.46 -17.51
CA PHE A 144 -3.31 5.90 -17.56
C PHE A 144 -4.41 6.98 -17.45
N SER A 145 -4.27 7.89 -16.47
CA SER A 145 -5.25 8.95 -16.20
C SER A 145 -5.38 9.94 -17.35
N ILE A 146 -4.25 10.44 -17.88
CA ILE A 146 -4.21 11.37 -19.01
C ILE A 146 -4.73 10.66 -20.27
N GLY A 147 -4.28 9.43 -20.53
CA GLY A 147 -4.76 8.63 -21.65
C GLY A 147 -6.27 8.43 -21.61
N GLY A 148 -6.83 8.09 -20.44
CA GLY A 148 -8.27 7.94 -20.25
C GLY A 148 -9.05 9.24 -20.50
N ILE A 149 -8.52 10.40 -20.07
CA ILE A 149 -9.12 11.71 -20.36
C ILE A 149 -9.09 12.00 -21.86
N ILE A 150 -7.94 11.79 -22.52
CA ILE A 150 -7.78 12.03 -23.97
C ILE A 150 -8.75 11.16 -24.77
N VAL A 151 -8.77 9.85 -24.50
CA VAL A 151 -9.65 8.91 -25.21
C VAL A 151 -11.11 9.32 -25.02
N PHE A 152 -11.54 9.53 -23.77
CA PHE A 152 -12.95 9.81 -23.48
C PHE A 152 -13.43 11.16 -24.02
N TYR A 153 -12.64 12.23 -23.91
CA TYR A 153 -13.09 13.58 -24.30
C TYR A 153 -12.69 13.97 -25.72
N LEU A 154 -11.47 13.62 -26.16
CA LEU A 154 -10.95 14.07 -27.45
C LEU A 154 -11.22 13.07 -28.57
N ILE A 155 -11.08 11.77 -28.31
CA ILE A 155 -11.28 10.74 -29.35
C ILE A 155 -12.76 10.36 -29.47
N GLU A 156 -13.42 10.06 -28.35
CA GLU A 156 -14.85 9.72 -28.33
C GLU A 156 -15.76 10.96 -28.45
N GLY A 157 -15.21 12.17 -28.27
CA GLY A 157 -15.96 13.43 -28.44
C GLY A 157 -17.03 13.68 -27.38
N ASN A 158 -16.96 13.03 -26.21
CA ASN A 158 -17.93 13.25 -25.14
C ASN A 158 -17.85 14.69 -24.60
N PRO A 159 -18.97 15.35 -24.28
CA PRO A 159 -18.95 16.67 -23.67
C PRO A 159 -18.42 16.60 -22.23
N LEU A 160 -17.85 17.70 -21.72
CA LEU A 160 -17.41 17.79 -20.31
C LEU A 160 -18.54 17.48 -19.33
N SER A 161 -19.77 17.89 -19.67
CA SER A 161 -20.98 17.60 -18.89
C SER A 161 -21.30 16.11 -18.77
N ALA A 162 -20.75 15.22 -19.61
CA ALA A 162 -20.97 13.78 -19.49
C ALA A 162 -20.47 13.25 -18.12
N ARG A 163 -19.27 13.64 -17.70
CA ARG A 163 -18.75 13.26 -16.36
C ARG A 163 -18.88 14.36 -15.32
N PHE A 164 -19.14 15.61 -15.67
CA PHE A 164 -19.36 16.68 -14.69
C PHE A 164 -20.85 17.00 -14.40
N GLY A 165 -21.80 16.49 -15.18
CA GLY A 165 -23.24 16.76 -15.05
C GLY A 165 -24.07 15.56 -14.57
N ASP A 166 -25.39 15.72 -14.53
CA ASP A 166 -26.32 14.77 -13.87
C ASP A 166 -26.66 13.50 -14.69
N THR A 167 -26.23 13.44 -15.96
CA THR A 167 -26.69 12.42 -16.91
C THR A 167 -26.01 11.06 -16.80
N PHE A 168 -25.06 10.87 -15.88
CA PHE A 168 -24.26 9.64 -15.82
C PHE A 168 -24.84 8.61 -14.83
N THR A 169 -25.54 7.60 -15.36
CA THR A 169 -26.29 6.60 -14.57
C THR A 169 -25.51 5.31 -14.28
N LYS A 170 -24.47 4.97 -15.06
CA LYS A 170 -23.67 3.74 -14.85
C LYS A 170 -22.18 3.99 -15.12
N MET A 171 -21.33 3.82 -14.12
CA MET A 171 -19.88 3.81 -14.29
C MET A 171 -19.28 2.63 -13.54
N PHE A 172 -18.40 1.88 -14.21
CA PHE A 172 -17.57 0.87 -13.55
C PHE A 172 -16.55 1.60 -12.68
N THR A 173 -16.92 1.82 -11.42
CA THR A 173 -16.11 2.49 -10.38
C THR A 173 -14.95 1.60 -9.87
N GLY A 174 -14.46 0.71 -10.74
CA GLY A 174 -13.54 -0.38 -10.41
C GLY A 174 -12.11 0.07 -10.13
N PHE A 175 -11.18 -0.88 -10.33
CA PHE A 175 -9.75 -0.87 -9.98
C PHE A 175 -9.00 0.48 -10.18
N MET A 176 -9.44 1.31 -11.14
CA MET A 176 -8.95 2.67 -11.37
C MET A 176 -8.87 3.51 -10.08
N CYS A 177 -9.93 3.55 -9.26
CA CYS A 177 -9.96 4.38 -8.06
C CYS A 177 -8.88 3.98 -7.05
N PHE A 178 -8.59 2.68 -6.92
CA PHE A 178 -7.51 2.21 -6.03
C PHE A 178 -6.15 2.70 -6.52
N THR A 179 -5.91 2.60 -7.83
CA THR A 179 -4.66 3.06 -8.44
C THR A 179 -4.48 4.56 -8.31
N THR A 180 -5.50 5.37 -8.64
CA THR A 180 -5.40 6.84 -8.60
C THR A 180 -5.31 7.36 -7.17
N LEU A 181 -6.05 6.78 -6.22
CA LEU A 181 -5.93 7.13 -4.79
C LEU A 181 -4.54 6.79 -4.26
N PHE A 182 -4.07 5.58 -4.50
CA PHE A 182 -2.76 5.14 -4.02
C PHE A 182 -1.64 6.00 -4.60
N ALA A 183 -1.61 6.17 -5.93
CA ALA A 183 -0.65 7.04 -6.60
C ALA A 183 -0.76 8.50 -6.15
N GLY A 184 -1.98 9.00 -5.92
CA GLY A 184 -2.21 10.35 -5.42
C GLY A 184 -1.59 10.56 -4.04
N THR A 185 -1.79 9.61 -3.11
CA THR A 185 -1.18 9.69 -1.76
C THR A 185 0.35 9.61 -1.82
N LEU A 186 0.92 8.78 -2.70
CA LEU A 186 2.36 8.71 -2.95
C LEU A 186 2.90 10.02 -3.52
N SER A 187 2.19 10.62 -4.47
CA SER A 187 2.57 11.90 -5.07
C SER A 187 2.58 13.00 -4.02
N LEU A 188 1.56 13.05 -3.17
CA LEU A 188 1.49 14.01 -2.08
C LEU A 188 2.64 13.83 -1.07
N ARG A 189 3.03 12.60 -0.75
CA ARG A 189 4.25 12.33 0.04
C ARG A 189 5.50 12.89 -0.67
N GLY A 190 5.57 12.78 -2.00
CA GLY A 190 6.63 13.33 -2.84
C GLY A 190 6.81 14.85 -2.71
N VAL A 191 5.70 15.60 -2.62
CA VAL A 191 5.68 17.06 -2.41
C VAL A 191 6.44 17.44 -1.13
N TYR A 192 6.27 16.67 -0.06
CA TYR A 192 6.88 16.96 1.24
C TYR A 192 8.33 16.54 1.39
N LYS A 193 8.89 15.85 0.40
CA LYS A 193 10.28 15.43 0.43
C LYS A 193 11.17 16.62 0.07
N GLN A 194 12.22 16.85 0.86
CA GLN A 194 13.22 17.88 0.56
C GLN A 194 13.81 17.64 -0.84
N GLY A 195 13.94 18.73 -1.61
CA GLY A 195 14.38 18.69 -3.00
C GLY A 195 14.15 20.04 -3.70
N PRO A 196 14.53 20.14 -4.99
CA PRO A 196 14.28 21.34 -5.76
C PRO A 196 12.77 21.59 -5.90
N MET A 197 12.38 22.88 -5.91
CA MET A 197 10.99 23.31 -6.01
C MET A 197 10.29 22.69 -7.23
N ILE A 198 10.97 22.59 -8.37
CA ILE A 198 10.46 21.95 -9.60
C ILE A 198 9.94 20.53 -9.32
N ARG A 199 10.69 19.72 -8.57
CA ARG A 199 10.28 18.34 -8.26
C ARG A 199 9.02 18.32 -7.42
N GLN A 200 8.91 19.23 -6.44
CA GLN A 200 7.72 19.36 -5.59
C GLN A 200 6.51 19.81 -6.39
N THR A 201 6.68 20.78 -7.31
CA THR A 201 5.63 21.24 -8.23
C THR A 201 5.12 20.11 -9.12
N VAL A 202 6.02 19.27 -9.67
CA VAL A 202 5.62 18.11 -10.50
C VAL A 202 4.77 17.13 -9.69
N TYR A 203 5.19 16.75 -8.48
CA TYR A 203 4.38 15.86 -7.64
C TYR A 203 3.04 16.49 -7.21
N PHE A 204 3.02 17.80 -6.97
CA PHE A 204 1.78 18.48 -6.63
C PHE A 204 0.81 18.47 -7.81
N PHE A 205 1.31 18.74 -9.02
CA PHE A 205 0.54 18.64 -10.26
C PHE A 205 0.01 17.21 -10.46
N CYS A 206 0.84 16.18 -10.31
CA CYS A 206 0.40 14.78 -10.39
C CYS A 206 -0.70 14.46 -9.37
N PHE A 207 -0.56 14.96 -8.13
CA PHE A 207 -1.60 14.80 -7.10
C PHE A 207 -2.93 15.45 -7.51
N LEU A 208 -2.90 16.65 -8.08
CA LEU A 208 -4.11 17.34 -8.56
C LEU A 208 -4.80 16.57 -9.68
N VAL A 209 -4.04 16.11 -10.69
CA VAL A 209 -4.60 15.34 -11.82
C VAL A 209 -5.21 14.02 -11.33
N LEU A 210 -4.49 13.26 -10.49
CA LEU A 210 -4.99 11.99 -9.96
C LEU A 210 -6.22 12.17 -9.06
N THR A 211 -6.27 13.25 -8.28
CA THR A 211 -7.44 13.62 -7.47
C THR A 211 -8.63 13.97 -8.35
N MET A 212 -8.41 14.77 -9.40
CA MET A 212 -9.45 15.15 -10.36
C MET A 212 -10.02 13.92 -11.08
N VAL A 213 -9.18 13.00 -11.55
CA VAL A 213 -9.65 11.73 -12.16
C VAL A 213 -10.40 10.86 -11.16
N THR A 214 -9.95 10.82 -9.91
CA THR A 214 -10.68 10.10 -8.85
C THR A 214 -12.09 10.68 -8.63
N MET A 215 -12.24 12.00 -8.69
CA MET A 215 -13.56 12.65 -8.61
C MET A 215 -14.41 12.41 -9.85
N LEU A 216 -13.81 12.42 -11.04
CA LEU A 216 -14.50 12.10 -12.30
C LEU A 216 -15.11 10.69 -12.32
N ASN A 217 -14.60 9.77 -11.51
CA ASN A 217 -15.18 8.44 -11.37
C ASN A 217 -16.51 8.42 -10.60
N LYS A 218 -16.90 9.54 -9.94
CA LYS A 218 -18.13 9.67 -9.15
C LYS A 218 -18.34 8.58 -8.09
N SER A 219 -17.27 7.92 -7.65
CA SER A 219 -17.35 6.88 -6.63
C SER A 219 -17.41 7.50 -5.24
N ARG A 220 -18.56 7.44 -4.57
CA ARG A 220 -18.73 7.90 -3.17
C ARG A 220 -17.66 7.31 -2.25
N GLY A 221 -17.36 6.02 -2.40
CA GLY A 221 -16.34 5.34 -1.60
C GLY A 221 -14.93 5.88 -1.85
N ALA A 222 -14.59 6.23 -3.09
CA ALA A 222 -13.30 6.82 -3.42
C ALA A 222 -13.17 8.25 -2.87
N THR A 223 -14.22 9.06 -2.98
CA THR A 223 -14.27 10.42 -2.41
C THR A 223 -14.12 10.39 -0.89
N ILE A 224 -14.85 9.52 -0.19
CA ILE A 224 -14.75 9.35 1.26
C ILE A 224 -13.33 8.88 1.64
N SER A 225 -12.78 7.91 0.91
CA SER A 225 -11.42 7.40 1.15
C SER A 225 -10.37 8.49 0.96
N LEU A 226 -10.51 9.34 -0.06
CA LEU A 226 -9.64 10.49 -0.26
C LEU A 226 -9.74 11.48 0.90
N CYS A 227 -10.95 11.80 1.36
CA CYS A 227 -11.16 12.70 2.49
C CYS A 227 -10.49 12.17 3.75
N ILE A 228 -10.67 10.88 4.04
CA ILE A 228 -10.05 10.21 5.19
C ILE A 228 -8.52 10.21 5.04
N ALA A 229 -8.00 9.89 3.85
CA ALA A 229 -6.55 9.91 3.60
C ALA A 229 -5.96 11.31 3.82
N LEU A 230 -6.61 12.35 3.31
CA LEU A 230 -6.21 13.75 3.52
C LEU A 230 -6.32 14.14 4.99
N LEU A 231 -7.39 13.76 5.68
CA LEU A 231 -7.57 14.02 7.10
C LEU A 231 -6.47 13.40 7.95
N ILE A 232 -6.16 12.11 7.73
CA ILE A 232 -5.05 11.41 8.41
C ILE A 232 -3.73 12.15 8.14
N MET A 233 -3.48 12.55 6.89
CA MET A 233 -2.28 13.32 6.55
C MET A 233 -2.25 14.71 7.19
N CYS A 234 -3.38 15.38 7.38
CA CYS A 234 -3.49 16.68 8.06
C CYS A 234 -3.27 16.59 9.56
N LEU A 235 -3.81 15.55 10.20
CA LEU A 235 -3.50 15.24 11.59
C LEU A 235 -2.00 15.00 11.77
N HIS A 236 -1.35 14.42 10.75
CA HIS A 236 0.10 14.24 10.75
C HIS A 236 0.87 15.56 10.50
N ARG A 237 0.37 16.47 9.66
CA ARG A 237 1.01 17.76 9.35
C ARG A 237 -0.01 18.89 9.18
N LYS A 238 0.02 19.86 10.10
CA LYS A 238 -0.88 21.04 10.11
C LYS A 238 -0.88 21.85 8.80
N LYS A 239 0.25 21.88 8.06
CA LYS A 239 0.35 22.59 6.77
C LYS A 239 -0.57 22.01 5.68
N ASN A 240 -1.08 20.80 5.87
CA ASN A 240 -1.93 20.12 4.91
C ASN A 240 -3.40 20.56 5.02
N ILE A 241 -3.78 21.40 5.99
CA ILE A 241 -5.17 21.91 6.14
C ILE A 241 -5.68 22.55 4.84
N ILE A 242 -4.79 23.22 4.09
CA ILE A 242 -5.12 23.78 2.77
C ILE A 242 -5.63 22.70 1.81
N LEU A 243 -5.09 21.47 1.86
CA LEU A 243 -5.53 20.37 1.01
C LEU A 243 -6.91 19.83 1.40
N ILE A 244 -7.28 19.88 2.68
CA ILE A 244 -8.67 19.59 3.10
C ILE A 244 -9.61 20.66 2.55
N ALA A 245 -9.22 21.93 2.63
CA ALA A 245 -10.04 23.02 2.07
C ALA A 245 -10.22 22.86 0.56
N VAL A 246 -9.14 22.52 -0.17
CA VAL A 246 -9.20 22.25 -1.62
C VAL A 246 -10.07 21.04 -1.92
N ALA A 247 -9.89 19.92 -1.22
CA ALA A 247 -10.71 18.72 -1.43
C ALA A 247 -12.19 18.96 -1.08
N GLY A 248 -12.47 19.68 0.01
CA GLY A 248 -13.81 20.09 0.41
C GLY A 248 -14.46 20.99 -0.63
N ALA A 249 -13.71 21.96 -1.18
CA ALA A 249 -14.16 22.79 -2.29
C ALA A 249 -14.46 21.93 -3.52
N MET A 250 -13.55 21.02 -3.92
CA MET A 250 -13.79 20.12 -5.05
C MET A 250 -15.07 19.29 -4.88
N ILE A 251 -15.36 18.80 -3.67
CA ILE A 251 -16.58 18.05 -3.37
C ILE A 251 -17.81 18.96 -3.45
N ALA A 252 -17.75 20.16 -2.85
CA ALA A 252 -18.83 21.13 -2.86
C ALA A 252 -19.18 21.60 -4.28
N PHE A 253 -18.19 21.72 -5.16
CA PHE A 253 -18.37 22.10 -6.56
C PHE A 253 -18.71 20.93 -7.49
N THR A 254 -18.78 19.68 -7.00
CA THR A 254 -19.20 18.54 -7.82
C THR A 254 -20.73 18.48 -7.89
N PRO A 255 -21.36 18.78 -9.05
CA PRO A 255 -22.81 18.81 -9.18
C PRO A 255 -23.42 17.43 -8.87
N GLY A 256 -24.59 17.43 -8.21
CA GLY A 256 -25.33 16.22 -7.87
C GLY A 256 -24.71 15.37 -6.74
N PHE A 257 -23.60 15.77 -6.12
CA PHE A 257 -23.02 15.02 -4.99
C PHE A 257 -23.92 15.08 -3.75
N ILE A 258 -24.37 16.28 -3.37
CA ILE A 258 -25.31 16.48 -2.25
C ILE A 258 -26.65 15.81 -2.53
N ASP A 259 -27.18 15.99 -3.75
CA ASP A 259 -28.44 15.37 -4.15
C ASP A 259 -28.35 13.86 -4.07
N ARG A 260 -27.25 13.23 -4.51
CA ARG A 260 -27.04 11.78 -4.38
C ARG A 260 -26.92 11.29 -2.94
N ILE A 261 -26.37 12.09 -2.03
CA ILE A 261 -26.33 11.75 -0.60
C ILE A 261 -27.76 11.81 -0.02
N ASN A 262 -28.52 12.87 -0.36
CA ASN A 262 -29.84 13.12 0.20
C ASN A 262 -30.94 12.23 -0.39
N THR A 263 -30.94 11.99 -1.70
CA THR A 263 -32.04 11.26 -2.40
C THR A 263 -31.94 9.74 -2.30
N MET A 264 -30.73 9.16 -2.35
CA MET A 264 -30.59 7.70 -2.33
C MET A 264 -30.46 7.11 -0.92
N GLY A 265 -30.11 7.92 0.08
CA GLY A 265 -29.78 7.43 1.42
C GLY A 265 -28.64 6.40 1.40
N PHE A 266 -28.10 6.04 2.57
CA PHE A 266 -27.11 4.95 2.65
C PHE A 266 -27.77 3.55 2.59
N THR A 267 -29.08 3.48 2.83
CA THR A 267 -29.79 2.22 3.10
C THR A 267 -30.70 1.73 1.96
N GLN A 268 -31.15 2.62 1.07
CA GLN A 268 -32.02 2.28 -0.07
C GLN A 268 -31.25 1.95 -1.35
N ASP A 269 -29.92 2.07 -1.32
CA ASP A 269 -29.03 1.76 -2.44
C ASP A 269 -29.07 0.26 -2.79
N ILE A 270 -28.98 -0.08 -4.08
CA ILE A 270 -28.90 -1.46 -4.57
C ILE A 270 -27.80 -2.25 -3.84
N ARG A 271 -26.70 -1.58 -3.47
CA ARG A 271 -25.59 -2.18 -2.71
C ARG A 271 -26.00 -2.74 -1.35
N SER A 272 -26.96 -2.11 -0.66
CA SER A 272 -27.43 -2.63 0.65
C SER A 272 -28.17 -3.96 0.47
N LYS A 273 -28.95 -4.08 -0.62
CA LYS A 273 -29.63 -5.31 -1.03
C LYS A 273 -28.64 -6.40 -1.36
N MET A 274 -27.63 -6.08 -2.18
CA MET A 274 -26.55 -7.00 -2.55
C MET A 274 -25.77 -7.51 -1.33
N PHE A 275 -25.49 -6.65 -0.35
CA PHE A 275 -24.79 -7.04 0.87
C PHE A 275 -25.60 -8.00 1.72
N ARG A 276 -26.92 -7.77 1.83
CA ARG A 276 -27.82 -8.68 2.56
C ARG A 276 -27.97 -10.01 1.86
N LEU A 277 -28.13 -10.01 0.54
CA LEU A 277 -28.18 -11.23 -0.25
C LEU A 277 -26.91 -12.07 -0.06
N SER A 278 -25.74 -11.44 -0.20
CA SER A 278 -24.46 -12.12 0.00
C SER A 278 -24.30 -12.65 1.43
N ALA A 279 -24.84 -11.92 2.43
CA ALA A 279 -24.80 -12.37 3.81
C ALA A 279 -25.66 -13.62 4.05
N GLU A 280 -26.81 -13.77 3.38
CA GLU A 280 -27.60 -15.01 3.44
C GLU A 280 -26.82 -16.19 2.83
N VAL A 281 -26.14 -15.99 1.70
CA VAL A 281 -25.27 -17.04 1.12
C VAL A 281 -24.14 -17.42 2.07
N ILE A 282 -23.52 -16.45 2.76
CA ILE A 282 -22.46 -16.73 3.75
C ILE A 282 -22.99 -17.57 4.92
N LYS A 283 -24.25 -17.38 5.34
CA LYS A 283 -24.85 -18.18 6.43
C LYS A 283 -25.00 -19.65 6.04
N ASP A 284 -25.32 -19.93 4.78
CA ASP A 284 -25.45 -21.30 4.27
C ASP A 284 -24.08 -21.96 4.02
N HIS A 285 -23.02 -21.17 3.85
CA HIS A 285 -21.65 -21.64 3.67
C HIS A 285 -20.65 -21.08 4.71
N PRO A 286 -20.85 -21.32 6.02
CA PRO A 286 -20.16 -20.58 7.09
C PRO A 286 -18.71 -21.04 7.34
N ILE A 287 -18.33 -22.22 6.84
CA ILE A 287 -17.00 -22.80 7.06
C ILE A 287 -16.05 -22.36 5.97
N ALA A 288 -16.19 -22.87 4.74
CA ALA A 288 -15.25 -22.63 3.64
C ALA A 288 -15.75 -21.58 2.63
N GLY A 289 -16.97 -21.07 2.79
CA GLY A 289 -17.61 -20.22 1.80
C GLY A 289 -18.08 -21.07 0.61
N VAL A 290 -18.41 -20.41 -0.48
CA VAL A 290 -18.79 -21.09 -1.73
C VAL A 290 -17.57 -21.65 -2.49
N GLY A 291 -16.36 -21.23 -2.10
CA GLY A 291 -15.10 -21.55 -2.76
C GLY A 291 -14.34 -20.29 -3.19
N TYR A 292 -13.01 -20.38 -3.35
CA TYR A 292 -12.17 -19.24 -3.74
C TYR A 292 -12.46 -18.72 -5.16
N GLY A 293 -13.09 -19.54 -6.00
CA GLY A 293 -13.48 -19.19 -7.38
C GLY A 293 -14.47 -18.03 -7.44
N GLY A 294 -14.16 -17.02 -8.25
CA GLY A 294 -14.96 -15.79 -8.36
C GLY A 294 -16.24 -15.92 -9.17
N GLU A 295 -16.34 -16.94 -10.02
CA GLU A 295 -17.53 -17.17 -10.84
C GLU A 295 -18.57 -18.05 -10.14
N ILE A 296 -18.23 -18.69 -9.01
CA ILE A 296 -19.13 -19.57 -8.27
C ILE A 296 -20.39 -18.81 -7.80
N TYR A 297 -20.20 -17.62 -7.23
CA TYR A 297 -21.32 -16.77 -6.79
C TYR A 297 -22.21 -16.32 -7.95
N ARG A 298 -21.68 -16.25 -9.18
CA ARG A 298 -22.41 -15.84 -10.39
C ARG A 298 -23.17 -16.97 -11.04
N ASN A 299 -22.80 -18.21 -10.74
CA ASN A 299 -23.37 -19.40 -11.35
C ASN A 299 -24.66 -19.79 -10.61
N SER A 300 -25.80 -19.53 -11.24
CA SER A 300 -27.13 -19.84 -10.67
C SER A 300 -27.38 -21.33 -10.48
N ASN A 301 -26.62 -22.20 -11.14
CA ASN A 301 -26.73 -23.64 -10.95
C ASN A 301 -26.03 -24.12 -9.66
N LEU A 302 -25.10 -23.32 -9.13
CA LEU A 302 -24.36 -23.63 -7.90
C LEU A 302 -24.89 -22.84 -6.70
N VAL A 303 -25.24 -21.57 -6.92
CA VAL A 303 -25.79 -20.67 -5.90
C VAL A 303 -27.09 -20.06 -6.43
N ASP A 304 -28.21 -20.55 -5.92
CA ASP A 304 -29.55 -20.06 -6.29
C ASP A 304 -29.85 -18.72 -5.61
N LEU A 305 -29.36 -17.63 -6.22
CA LEU A 305 -29.56 -16.27 -5.71
C LEU A 305 -31.04 -15.85 -5.70
N GLU A 306 -31.89 -16.45 -6.53
CA GLU A 306 -33.32 -16.16 -6.55
C GLU A 306 -34.00 -16.69 -5.28
N LYS A 307 -33.64 -17.91 -4.87
CA LYS A 307 -34.07 -18.47 -3.58
C LYS A 307 -33.65 -17.59 -2.41
N TYR A 308 -32.39 -17.14 -2.38
CA TYR A 308 -31.90 -16.28 -1.30
C TYR A 308 -32.58 -14.90 -1.32
N ASP A 309 -32.80 -14.31 -2.49
CA ASP A 309 -33.48 -13.00 -2.62
C ASP A 309 -34.94 -13.10 -2.18
N ALA A 310 -35.66 -14.16 -2.56
CA ALA A 310 -37.04 -14.41 -2.12
C ALA A 310 -37.17 -14.55 -0.59
N GLY A 311 -36.13 -15.06 0.08
CA GLY A 311 -36.08 -15.16 1.55
C GLY A 311 -35.81 -13.83 2.27
N LEU A 312 -35.37 -12.78 1.57
CA LEU A 312 -35.13 -11.48 2.17
C LEU A 312 -36.44 -10.72 2.42
N PRO A 313 -36.50 -9.83 3.43
CA PRO A 313 -37.60 -8.89 3.58
C PRO A 313 -37.81 -8.07 2.30
N GLU A 314 -39.06 -7.80 1.90
CA GLU A 314 -39.42 -7.18 0.61
C GLU A 314 -38.61 -5.91 0.29
N LYS A 315 -38.30 -5.08 1.29
CA LYS A 315 -37.48 -3.87 1.14
C LYS A 315 -36.05 -4.13 0.63
N TYR A 316 -35.52 -5.34 0.83
CA TYR A 316 -34.17 -5.75 0.42
C TYR A 316 -34.14 -6.67 -0.81
N GLN A 317 -35.31 -7.08 -1.32
CA GLN A 317 -35.40 -7.90 -2.52
C GLN A 317 -35.04 -7.11 -3.78
N GLN A 318 -34.46 -7.80 -4.77
CA GLN A 318 -34.03 -7.28 -6.06
C GLN A 318 -35.04 -7.67 -7.16
N LYS A 319 -36.21 -7.01 -7.15
CA LYS A 319 -37.38 -7.35 -7.99
C LYS A 319 -37.22 -7.31 -9.53
N LYS A 320 -36.16 -6.70 -10.07
CA LYS A 320 -36.00 -6.52 -11.54
C LYS A 320 -34.86 -7.33 -12.09
N ASP A 321 -33.68 -7.22 -11.48
CA ASP A 321 -32.48 -7.96 -11.85
C ASP A 321 -31.65 -8.19 -10.59
N ILE A 322 -31.36 -9.45 -10.28
CA ILE A 322 -30.46 -9.80 -9.17
C ILE A 322 -29.03 -9.53 -9.61
N VAL A 323 -28.34 -8.62 -8.92
CA VAL A 323 -26.94 -8.31 -9.22
C VAL A 323 -26.04 -9.43 -8.69
N LYS A 324 -25.47 -10.20 -9.63
CA LYS A 324 -24.60 -11.35 -9.35
C LYS A 324 -23.15 -10.98 -8.98
N SER A 325 -22.95 -9.90 -8.23
CA SER A 325 -21.62 -9.42 -7.81
C SER A 325 -21.72 -8.98 -6.36
N THR A 326 -20.62 -9.01 -5.60
CA THR A 326 -20.62 -8.50 -4.22
C THR A 326 -20.32 -6.99 -4.18
N HIS A 327 -19.60 -6.46 -5.17
CA HIS A 327 -19.10 -5.07 -5.25
C HIS A 327 -18.43 -4.55 -3.96
N ASN A 328 -17.92 -5.44 -3.12
CA ASN A 328 -17.19 -5.13 -1.89
C ASN A 328 -16.15 -6.21 -1.66
N THR A 329 -14.86 -5.86 -1.70
CA THR A 329 -13.75 -6.80 -1.58
C THR A 329 -13.79 -7.64 -0.30
N PHE A 330 -14.19 -7.06 0.84
CA PHE A 330 -14.27 -7.82 2.09
C PHE A 330 -15.42 -8.82 2.07
N LEU A 331 -16.55 -8.43 1.50
CA LEU A 331 -17.69 -9.31 1.32
C LEU A 331 -17.39 -10.40 0.28
N ASP A 332 -16.65 -10.08 -0.77
CA ASP A 332 -16.17 -11.01 -1.79
C ASP A 332 -15.24 -12.07 -1.19
N VAL A 333 -14.31 -11.65 -0.34
CA VAL A 333 -13.45 -12.59 0.41
C VAL A 333 -14.29 -13.41 1.38
N ALA A 334 -15.26 -12.79 2.08
CA ALA A 334 -16.12 -13.47 3.04
C ALA A 334 -17.01 -14.52 2.37
N ILE A 335 -17.57 -14.26 1.19
CA ILE A 335 -18.40 -15.26 0.50
C ILE A 335 -17.56 -16.41 -0.04
N ARG A 336 -16.35 -16.13 -0.52
CA ARG A 336 -15.43 -17.11 -1.08
C ARG A 336 -14.76 -18.00 -0.04
N THR A 337 -14.51 -17.47 1.16
CA THR A 337 -13.67 -18.14 2.19
C THR A 337 -14.35 -18.26 3.55
N ALA A 338 -15.61 -17.84 3.65
CA ALA A 338 -16.40 -17.67 4.87
C ALA A 338 -15.78 -16.70 5.90
N GLN A 339 -16.41 -16.64 7.07
CA GLN A 339 -15.93 -15.89 8.23
C GLN A 339 -14.51 -16.33 8.66
N ARG A 340 -14.19 -17.63 8.51
CA ARG A 340 -12.88 -18.18 8.89
C ARG A 340 -11.74 -17.70 8.00
N GLY A 341 -11.97 -17.46 6.71
CA GLY A 341 -10.96 -16.91 5.81
C GLY A 341 -10.72 -15.40 5.97
N VAL A 342 -11.72 -14.66 6.46
CA VAL A 342 -11.58 -13.22 6.77
C VAL A 342 -10.72 -12.98 8.02
N LEU A 343 -10.77 -13.88 9.00
CA LEU A 343 -10.05 -13.71 10.26
C LEU A 343 -8.53 -13.60 10.08
N PRO A 344 -7.83 -14.48 9.33
CA PRO A 344 -6.42 -14.29 8.99
C PRO A 344 -6.13 -12.93 8.37
N LEU A 345 -6.97 -12.45 7.44
CA LEU A 345 -6.79 -11.14 6.81
C LEU A 345 -6.86 -10.01 7.86
N MET A 346 -7.83 -10.08 8.77
CA MET A 346 -8.02 -9.09 9.82
C MET A 346 -6.94 -9.12 10.91
N VAL A 347 -6.45 -10.31 11.29
CA VAL A 347 -5.40 -10.46 12.31
C VAL A 347 -4.07 -9.85 11.85
N ASN A 348 -3.81 -9.76 10.54
CA ASN A 348 -2.58 -9.19 10.00
C ASN A 348 -2.62 -7.67 9.79
N MET A 349 -3.81 -7.05 9.71
CA MET A 349 -3.91 -5.60 9.60
C MET A 349 -3.27 -4.84 10.79
N PRO A 350 -3.47 -5.27 12.05
CA PRO A 350 -2.81 -4.67 13.20
C PRO A 350 -1.30 -4.79 13.17
N VAL A 351 -0.71 -5.81 12.54
CA VAL A 351 0.74 -6.00 12.48
C VAL A 351 1.42 -4.92 11.64
N CYS A 352 0.72 -4.39 10.63
CA CYS A 352 1.22 -3.29 9.80
C CYS A 352 1.27 -1.94 10.55
N LEU A 353 0.37 -1.71 11.51
CA LEU A 353 0.23 -0.42 12.19
C LEU A 353 1.48 -0.06 13.05
N PRO A 354 2.05 -0.96 13.87
CA PRO A 354 3.30 -0.73 14.60
C PRO A 354 4.52 -0.55 13.71
N CYS A 355 4.60 -1.25 12.57
CA CYS A 355 5.70 -1.06 11.61
C CYS A 355 5.71 0.37 11.08
N VAL A 356 4.54 0.89 10.70
CA VAL A 356 4.38 2.30 10.28
C VAL A 356 4.71 3.25 11.45
N HIS A 357 4.31 2.91 12.67
CA HIS A 357 4.57 3.74 13.86
C HIS A 357 6.05 3.75 14.29
N ASN A 358 6.78 2.64 14.15
CA ASN A 358 8.19 2.55 14.53
C ASN A 358 9.11 3.24 13.51
N ASP A 359 8.83 3.08 12.22
CA ASP A 359 9.50 3.87 11.18
C ASP A 359 9.24 5.37 11.36
N TYR A 360 8.03 5.71 11.80
CA TYR A 360 7.66 7.08 12.15
C TYR A 360 8.49 7.64 13.33
N LYS A 361 8.64 6.88 14.42
CA LYS A 361 9.50 7.29 15.55
C LYS A 361 10.96 7.49 15.11
N LEU A 362 11.47 6.63 14.23
CA LEU A 362 12.84 6.75 13.70
C LEU A 362 13.01 8.01 12.85
N PHE A 363 12.00 8.35 12.02
CA PHE A 363 11.98 9.55 11.20
C PHE A 363 11.91 10.84 12.05
N CYS A 364 11.05 10.88 13.08
CA CYS A 364 10.95 12.03 13.97
C CYS A 364 12.26 12.28 14.75
N ARG A 365 12.92 11.22 15.25
CA ARG A 365 14.21 11.34 15.96
C ARG A 365 15.32 11.91 15.07
N ARG A 366 15.36 11.56 13.78
CA ARG A 366 16.34 12.12 12.83
C ARG A 366 16.06 13.57 12.47
N THR A 367 14.79 13.95 12.33
CA THR A 367 14.40 15.33 12.00
C THR A 367 14.70 16.30 13.15
N ILE A 368 14.49 15.88 14.40
CA ILE A 368 14.78 16.69 15.58
C ILE A 368 16.29 16.84 15.79
N ARG A 369 17.10 15.80 15.55
CA ARG A 369 18.57 15.90 15.66
C ARG A 369 19.22 16.67 14.50
N GLY A 370 18.65 16.61 13.30
CA GLY A 370 19.17 17.34 12.13
C GLY A 370 18.92 18.86 12.19
N ALA A 371 17.96 19.33 12.98
CA ALA A 371 17.67 20.75 13.15
C ALA A 371 18.59 21.46 14.18
N GLY A 372 19.36 20.72 14.98
CA GLY A 372 20.19 21.28 16.06
C GLY A 372 21.70 21.36 15.77
N HIS A 373 22.19 20.73 14.70
CA HIS A 373 23.62 20.71 14.39
C HIS A 373 23.88 20.79 12.87
N HIS A 374 23.49 21.91 12.25
CA HIS A 374 24.13 22.36 11.02
C HIS A 374 25.25 23.34 11.37
N SER A 375 26.35 22.80 11.91
CA SER A 375 27.66 23.42 11.83
C SER A 375 28.70 22.31 11.70
N LEU A 376 29.25 22.25 10.49
CA LEU A 376 30.52 21.66 10.08
C LEU A 376 30.64 20.12 10.02
N TYR A 377 31.17 19.68 8.87
CA TYR A 377 31.69 18.37 8.47
C TYR A 377 30.77 17.45 7.65
N TYR A 378 30.63 17.79 6.37
CA TYR A 378 30.71 16.77 5.32
C TYR A 378 32.19 16.59 4.97
N SER A 379 32.82 15.55 5.51
CA SER A 379 34.00 14.95 4.89
C SER A 379 33.55 13.63 4.28
N GLY A 380 33.56 13.57 2.95
CA GLY A 380 33.36 12.33 2.22
C GLY A 380 34.63 11.51 2.26
N ASN A 381 34.61 10.36 2.92
CA ASN A 381 35.36 9.14 2.60
C ASN A 381 35.11 8.11 3.71
N ASP A 382 34.14 7.23 3.52
CA ASP A 382 34.10 5.97 4.28
C ASP A 382 34.87 4.91 3.48
N ARG A 383 36.21 4.96 3.61
CA ARG A 383 37.03 3.74 3.51
C ARG A 383 37.13 3.16 4.91
N TYR A 384 36.63 1.95 5.10
CA TYR A 384 37.08 1.11 6.20
C TYR A 384 38.48 0.58 5.84
N SER A 385 39.51 1.32 6.24
CA SER A 385 40.86 0.76 6.42
C SER A 385 41.09 0.57 7.91
N VAL A 386 41.18 -0.69 8.33
CA VAL A 386 41.70 -1.06 9.64
C VAL A 386 43.20 -0.77 9.62
N GLU A 387 43.59 0.42 10.10
CA GLU A 387 44.99 0.78 10.27
C GLU A 387 45.39 0.63 11.73
N SER A 388 46.32 -0.29 11.98
CA SER A 388 46.92 -0.58 13.27
C SER A 388 47.67 0.64 13.80
N VAL A 389 47.22 1.18 14.93
CA VAL A 389 47.83 2.33 15.61
C VAL A 389 49.17 1.95 16.25
N ALA A 390 50.27 2.39 15.65
CA ALA A 390 51.58 2.43 16.29
C ALA A 390 51.69 3.66 17.22
N LYS A 391 52.12 3.40 18.47
CA LYS A 391 52.38 4.39 19.53
C LYS A 391 53.47 5.40 19.12
N ARG A 392 53.22 6.69 19.34
CA ARG A 392 54.27 7.68 19.65
C ARG A 392 53.89 8.51 20.88
N PRO A 393 54.84 8.83 21.78
CA PRO A 393 54.61 9.58 23.01
C PRO A 393 54.86 11.09 22.82
N GLY A 394 54.18 11.89 23.65
CA GLY A 394 54.63 13.25 23.99
C GLY A 394 53.85 14.40 23.34
N ARG A 395 52.75 14.82 23.98
CA ARG A 395 52.38 16.24 24.21
C ARG A 395 51.20 16.36 25.18
N PRO A 396 51.12 17.41 26.02
CA PRO A 396 50.17 17.49 27.13
C PRO A 396 48.75 17.79 26.64
N ARG A 397 47.78 17.00 27.10
CA ARG A 397 46.33 17.22 26.90
C ARG A 397 45.78 17.99 28.10
N ASP A 398 45.72 19.31 28.02
CA ASP A 398 44.89 20.10 28.94
C ASP A 398 43.86 20.91 28.15
N ARG A 399 42.62 20.38 28.14
CA ARG A 399 41.34 21.10 28.00
C ARG A 399 40.14 20.14 27.88
N LYS A 400 40.35 18.86 27.58
CA LYS A 400 39.25 17.87 27.49
C LYS A 400 38.84 17.25 28.83
N ASN A 401 39.74 17.20 29.82
CA ASN A 401 39.41 16.65 31.14
C ASN A 401 38.66 17.64 32.05
N LEU A 402 38.75 18.95 31.79
CA LEU A 402 38.03 19.97 32.57
C LEU A 402 36.52 20.01 32.26
N ILE A 403 36.11 19.55 31.08
CA ILE A 403 34.69 19.48 30.67
C ILE A 403 34.03 18.19 31.18
N LEU A 404 34.79 17.08 31.24
CA LEU A 404 34.26 15.81 31.76
C LEU A 404 34.11 15.80 33.28
N LEU A 405 34.98 16.50 34.02
CA LEU A 405 34.83 16.66 35.49
C LEU A 405 33.64 17.56 35.88
N LYS A 406 33.37 18.63 35.11
CA LYS A 406 32.19 19.48 35.34
C LYS A 406 30.86 18.79 34.99
N LEU A 407 30.87 17.84 34.06
CA LEU A 407 29.67 17.09 33.70
C LEU A 407 29.35 15.95 34.68
N SER A 408 30.36 15.39 35.38
CA SER A 408 30.11 14.43 36.46
C SER A 408 29.58 15.08 37.74
N GLU A 409 29.97 16.32 38.06
CA GLU A 409 29.43 17.06 39.23
C GLU A 409 27.95 17.44 39.05
N ILE A 410 27.52 17.79 37.83
CA ILE A 410 26.11 18.13 37.53
C ILE A 410 25.20 16.89 37.55
N SER A 411 25.75 15.69 37.30
CA SER A 411 24.99 14.45 37.36
C SER A 411 24.79 13.92 38.78
N LEU A 412 25.65 14.30 39.73
CA LEU A 412 25.56 13.86 41.12
C LEU A 412 24.64 14.77 41.97
N GLN A 413 24.58 16.07 41.68
CA GLN A 413 23.63 16.97 42.38
C GLN A 413 22.15 16.73 42.02
N ASN A 414 21.86 16.15 40.86
CA ASN A 414 20.47 15.88 40.44
C ASN A 414 19.91 14.53 40.95
N HIS A 415 20.74 13.69 41.57
CA HIS A 415 20.30 12.39 42.11
C HIS A 415 19.97 12.41 43.61
N GLU A 416 20.30 13.48 44.35
CA GLU A 416 19.97 13.63 45.76
C GLU A 416 18.61 14.32 46.03
N THR A 417 17.92 14.84 45.02
CA THR A 417 16.64 15.58 45.22
C THR A 417 15.38 14.78 44.89
N ILE A 418 15.48 13.48 44.59
CA ILE A 418 14.34 12.61 44.21
C ILE A 418 14.18 11.39 45.14
N ALA A 419 14.94 11.31 46.23
CA ALA A 419 14.85 10.20 47.20
C ALA A 419 14.02 10.50 48.47
N ASP A 420 13.51 11.72 48.66
CA ASP A 420 12.77 12.13 49.89
C ASP A 420 11.25 12.31 49.71
N ARG A 421 10.67 11.78 48.63
CA ARG A 421 9.21 11.71 48.47
C ARG A 421 8.79 10.34 47.99
N ILE A 422 8.83 9.35 48.86
CA ILE A 422 7.87 8.23 48.96
C ILE A 422 8.15 7.52 50.30
N MET A 423 7.33 7.80 51.31
CA MET A 423 6.99 6.82 52.33
C MET A 423 5.47 6.86 52.53
N PRO A 424 4.81 5.70 52.67
CA PRO A 424 3.38 5.59 52.91
C PRO A 424 3.08 5.62 54.40
N ASP A 425 1.94 6.20 54.80
CA ASP A 425 1.03 5.63 55.81
C ASP A 425 -0.10 6.60 56.14
N LYS A 426 -1.34 6.15 55.95
CA LYS A 426 -2.34 6.00 57.03
C LYS A 426 -3.69 5.50 56.47
N PRO A 427 -4.32 4.49 57.10
CA PRO A 427 -5.68 4.08 56.80
C PRO A 427 -6.69 4.98 57.52
N ALA A 428 -7.78 5.31 56.84
CA ALA A 428 -8.93 5.98 57.46
C ALA A 428 -9.95 4.93 57.98
N PRO A 429 -10.66 5.24 59.08
CA PRO A 429 -11.46 4.27 59.81
C PRO A 429 -12.88 4.08 59.25
N VAL A 430 -13.45 3.00 59.76
CA VAL A 430 -14.74 2.36 59.53
C VAL A 430 -15.94 3.14 60.11
N ARG A 431 -17.14 2.86 59.54
CA ARG A 431 -18.54 3.08 60.02
C ARG A 431 -19.12 4.49 59.79
N GLN A 432 -20.39 4.63 59.43
CA GLN A 432 -21.56 3.79 59.69
C GLN A 432 -22.58 3.86 58.55
#